data_AF-A0A0F9UMY1-F1
#
_entry.id   AF-A0A0F9UMY1-F1
#
_cell.length_a   1.000
_cell.length_b   1.000
_cell.length_c   1.000
_cell.angle_alpha   90.00
_cell.angle_beta   90.00
_cell.angle_gamma   90.00
#
_symmetry.space_group_name_H-M   'P 1'
#
loop_
_entity.id
_entity.type
_entity.pdbx_description
1 polymer ?
#
loop_
_entity_poly.entity_id
_entity_poly.type
_entity_poly.pdbx_seq_one_letter_code
_entity_poly.pdbx_strand_id
1 'polypeptide(L)'
;MLDPNEFPLSCRKRGRRLGVLRDSVWRWQMVVFEELKTVLPRAMSGIIEPDETYQRESQKGSREWVCYERDTFQPKTTPKPPRKRWYEYPKRRPPHAIALEWSEPILGVVDRTGRTTFQHMADTLQPTIVPQVAFDAMVLLNGAPQYEAIARARGTSYNVLVAGRRTKRMPKTYHLNSVSSLHPEWKRDFRGRWRGPAAKYLDGYTRWMLARRDSDPLAILQSIIALAKPTLSIALPFEAAASPGSAGILQNIVS
;
A
#
# COMPACT_ATOMS: atom_id res chain seq x y z
N MET A 1 20.09 -7.37 -1.87
CA MET A 1 18.74 -7.10 -1.33
C MET A 1 18.42 -8.26 -0.38
N LEU A 2 17.87 -8.00 0.81
CA LEU A 2 17.87 -8.99 1.89
C LEU A 2 16.93 -10.17 1.60
N ASP A 3 17.30 -11.36 2.10
CA ASP A 3 16.42 -12.54 2.22
C ASP A 3 15.05 -12.11 2.80
N PRO A 4 13.91 -12.60 2.28
CA PRO A 4 12.59 -12.37 2.86
C PRO A 4 12.49 -12.60 4.38
N ASN A 5 13.41 -13.42 4.93
CA ASN A 5 13.55 -13.76 6.34
C ASN A 5 14.52 -12.87 7.14
N GLU A 6 15.32 -12.01 6.50
CA GLU A 6 16.22 -11.10 7.20
C GLU A 6 15.44 -9.93 7.81
N PHE A 7 15.74 -9.59 9.06
CA PHE A 7 15.15 -8.42 9.70
C PHE A 7 15.54 -7.13 8.96
N PRO A 8 14.62 -6.18 8.78
CA PRO A 8 14.92 -4.96 8.05
C PRO A 8 16.01 -4.16 8.73
N LEU A 9 17.12 -3.95 8.01
CA LEU A 9 18.22 -3.14 8.48
C LEU A 9 17.82 -1.65 8.55
N SER A 10 18.29 -0.97 9.60
CA SER A 10 18.15 0.49 9.68
C SER A 10 18.88 1.16 8.52
N CYS A 11 18.44 2.37 8.12
CA CYS A 11 19.10 3.11 7.04
C CYS A 11 20.60 3.34 7.31
N ARG A 12 21.01 3.43 8.59
CA ARG A 12 22.42 3.54 8.99
C ARG A 12 23.20 2.26 8.70
N LYS A 13 22.63 1.09 9.07
CA LYS A 13 23.24 -0.21 8.81
C LYS A 13 23.33 -0.48 7.30
N ARG A 14 22.26 -0.18 6.56
CA ARG A 14 22.25 -0.29 5.08
C ARG A 14 23.26 0.64 4.43
N GLY A 15 23.33 1.90 4.86
CA GLY A 15 24.30 2.86 4.32
C GLY A 15 25.73 2.38 4.46
N ARG A 16 26.12 1.89 5.65
CA ARG A 16 27.44 1.28 5.86
C ARG A 16 27.71 0.08 4.96
N ARG A 17 26.73 -0.82 4.80
CA ARG A 17 26.88 -2.01 3.96
C ARG A 17 27.04 -1.66 2.47
N LEU A 18 26.41 -0.58 2.02
CA LEU A 18 26.39 -0.16 0.61
C LEU A 18 27.43 0.93 0.30
N GLY A 19 28.19 1.42 1.28
CA GLY A 19 29.13 2.53 1.08
C GLY A 19 28.46 3.87 0.78
N VAL A 20 27.21 4.07 1.20
CA VAL A 20 26.44 5.31 0.93
C VAL A 20 25.92 5.95 2.21
N LEU A 21 25.58 7.24 2.13
CA LEU A 21 24.97 7.96 3.24
C LEU A 21 23.62 7.36 3.63
N ARG A 22 23.32 7.35 4.94
CA ARG A 22 22.02 6.93 5.50
C ARG A 22 20.86 7.62 4.79
N ASP A 23 20.99 8.91 4.49
CA ASP A 23 19.92 9.71 3.92
C ASP A 23 19.65 9.35 2.46
N SER A 24 20.68 8.92 1.72
CA SER A 24 20.50 8.34 0.37
C SER A 24 19.67 7.06 0.44
N VAL A 25 19.98 6.15 1.38
CA VAL A 25 19.17 4.93 1.59
C VAL A 25 17.73 5.27 1.94
N TRP A 26 17.52 6.25 2.82
CA TRP A 26 16.18 6.66 3.19
C TRP A 26 15.41 7.25 2.00
N ARG A 27 16.03 8.14 1.22
CA ARG A 27 15.44 8.72 0.01
C ARG A 27 15.04 7.65 -1.00
N TRP A 28 15.94 6.70 -1.29
CA TRP A 28 15.62 5.59 -2.19
C TRP A 28 14.43 4.78 -1.70
N GLN A 29 14.36 4.49 -0.39
CA GLN A 29 13.21 3.80 0.18
C GLN A 29 11.91 4.59 0.01
N MET A 30 11.96 5.92 0.16
CA MET A 30 10.78 6.76 -0.06
C MET A 30 10.37 6.77 -1.54
N VAL A 31 11.31 6.87 -2.47
CA VAL A 31 11.02 6.77 -3.92
C VAL A 31 10.31 5.45 -4.22
N VAL A 32 10.85 4.31 -3.77
CA VAL A 32 10.20 3.01 -3.96
C VAL A 32 8.79 2.98 -3.38
N PHE A 33 8.57 3.56 -2.20
CA PHE A 33 7.24 3.60 -1.60
C PHE A 33 6.27 4.47 -2.39
N GLU A 34 6.70 5.61 -2.93
CA GLU A 34 5.84 6.43 -3.79
C GLU A 34 5.50 5.71 -5.10
N GLU A 35 6.48 5.08 -5.75
CA GLU A 35 6.24 4.31 -6.98
C GLU A 35 5.32 3.11 -6.75
N LEU A 36 5.43 2.43 -5.61
CA LEU A 36 4.53 1.32 -5.29
C LEU A 36 3.06 1.72 -5.17
N LYS A 37 2.76 2.98 -4.84
CA LYS A 37 1.38 3.49 -4.75
C LYS A 37 0.76 3.69 -6.12
N THR A 38 1.55 3.99 -7.14
CA THR A 38 1.05 4.27 -8.50
C THR A 38 0.59 2.99 -9.21
N VAL A 39 1.04 1.83 -8.72
CA VAL A 39 0.63 0.52 -9.25
C VAL A 39 -0.85 0.27 -8.91
N LEU A 40 -1.70 0.51 -9.91
CA LEU A 40 -3.12 0.22 -9.82
C LEU A 40 -3.35 -1.30 -9.70
N PRO A 41 -4.22 -1.74 -8.79
CA PRO A 41 -4.64 -3.13 -8.76
C PRO A 41 -5.26 -3.57 -10.08
N ARG A 42 -4.86 -4.73 -10.58
CA ARG A 42 -5.59 -5.40 -11.65
C ARG A 42 -6.96 -5.83 -11.11
N ALA A 43 -8.00 -5.67 -11.92
CA ALA A 43 -9.33 -6.16 -11.57
C ALA A 43 -9.28 -7.67 -11.25
N MET A 44 -9.83 -8.03 -10.10
CA MET A 44 -9.99 -9.40 -9.63
C MET A 44 -11.31 -9.98 -10.11
N SER A 45 -11.37 -11.29 -10.28
CA SER A 45 -12.53 -12.01 -10.84
C SER A 45 -12.94 -13.18 -9.94
N GLY A 46 -14.12 -13.74 -10.18
CA GLY A 46 -14.64 -14.86 -9.40
C GLY A 46 -15.16 -14.39 -8.03
N ILE A 47 -14.76 -15.06 -6.95
CA ILE A 47 -15.19 -14.72 -5.59
C ILE A 47 -14.15 -13.84 -4.93
N ILE A 48 -14.58 -12.68 -4.42
CA ILE A 48 -13.72 -11.65 -3.84
C ILE A 48 -14.15 -11.37 -2.39
N GLU A 49 -13.18 -11.30 -1.49
CA GLU A 49 -13.35 -11.01 -0.07
C GLU A 49 -12.70 -9.66 0.27
N PRO A 50 -13.48 -8.57 0.40
CA PRO A 50 -13.02 -7.33 0.99
C PRO A 50 -13.27 -7.33 2.51
N ASP A 51 -12.27 -6.90 3.27
CA ASP A 51 -12.38 -6.66 4.72
C ASP A 51 -11.29 -5.68 5.14
N GLU A 52 -11.57 -4.89 6.17
CA GLU A 52 -10.61 -3.93 6.69
C GLU A 52 -9.93 -4.42 7.96
N THR A 53 -8.71 -3.92 8.16
CA THR A 53 -7.99 -4.05 9.41
C THR A 53 -7.45 -2.71 9.85
N TYR A 54 -7.10 -2.61 11.13
CA TYR A 54 -6.72 -1.34 11.73
C TYR A 54 -5.31 -1.37 12.30
N GLN A 55 -4.60 -0.26 12.13
CA GLN A 55 -3.36 0.06 12.82
C GLN A 55 -3.53 1.36 13.59
N ARG A 56 -3.04 1.43 14.83
CA ARG A 56 -2.90 2.72 15.52
C ARG A 56 -1.98 3.65 14.73
N GLU A 57 -2.40 4.91 14.59
CA GLU A 57 -1.61 5.94 13.94
C GLU A 57 -0.20 5.96 14.53
N SER A 58 0.80 6.05 13.66
CA SER A 58 2.20 6.11 14.05
C SER A 58 2.81 7.39 13.51
N GLN A 59 3.08 8.34 14.39
CA GLN A 59 3.74 9.61 14.09
C GLN A 59 5.28 9.49 14.04
N LYS A 60 5.78 8.31 13.68
CA LYS A 60 7.23 8.08 13.59
C LYS A 60 7.85 9.03 12.55
N GLY A 61 8.79 9.84 13.00
CA GLY A 61 9.44 10.87 12.18
C GLY A 61 8.61 12.15 12.01
N SER A 62 7.50 12.31 12.72
CA SER A 62 6.85 13.63 12.89
C SER A 62 7.69 14.51 13.81
N ARG A 63 7.71 15.81 13.53
CA ARG A 63 8.34 16.84 14.38
C ARG A 63 7.32 17.69 15.11
N GLU A 64 6.02 17.41 14.96
CA GLU A 64 4.92 18.21 15.51
C GLU A 64 5.10 18.51 17.00
N TRP A 65 5.35 17.47 17.80
CA TRP A 65 5.64 17.58 19.23
C TRP A 65 6.91 18.38 19.54
N VAL A 66 7.99 18.16 18.79
CA VAL A 66 9.26 18.89 18.95
C VAL A 66 9.08 20.37 18.62
N CYS A 67 8.30 20.66 17.58
CA CYS A 67 7.98 22.04 17.18
C CYS A 67 7.14 22.72 18.26
N TYR A 68 6.09 22.06 18.78
CA TYR A 68 5.25 22.58 19.86
C TYR A 68 6.04 22.83 21.16
N GLU A 69 6.90 21.90 21.58
CA GLU A 69 7.74 22.08 22.76
C GLU A 69 8.72 23.24 22.59
N ARG A 70 9.33 23.37 21.41
CA ARG A 70 10.20 24.50 21.09
C ARG A 70 9.43 25.82 21.06
N ASP A 71 8.20 25.81 20.55
CA ASP A 71 7.31 26.99 20.52
C ASP A 71 6.94 27.44 21.93
N THR A 72 6.68 26.49 22.82
CA THR A 72 6.40 26.77 24.25
C THR A 72 7.59 27.47 24.91
N PHE A 73 8.82 27.17 24.48
CA PHE A 73 10.04 27.83 24.93
C PHE A 73 10.34 29.14 24.17
N GLN A 74 9.93 29.25 22.89
CA GLN A 74 10.11 30.39 22.00
C GLN A 74 8.85 30.58 21.13
N PRO A 75 7.89 31.44 21.54
CA PRO A 75 6.57 31.52 20.90
C PRO A 75 6.64 31.92 19.42
N LYS A 76 6.16 31.04 18.53
CA LYS A 76 6.09 31.23 17.06
C LYS A 76 4.78 30.71 16.45
N THR A 77 3.73 30.50 17.25
CA THR A 77 2.35 30.12 16.83
C THR A 77 2.15 28.66 16.42
N THR A 78 2.80 27.70 17.12
CA THR A 78 2.59 26.27 16.88
C THR A 78 1.46 25.72 17.78
N PRO A 79 0.37 25.16 17.23
CA PRO A 79 -0.69 24.58 18.05
C PRO A 79 -0.22 23.31 18.78
N LYS A 80 -0.86 23.02 19.91
CA LYS A 80 -0.62 21.76 20.64
C LYS A 80 -1.07 20.56 19.79
N PRO A 81 -0.26 19.50 19.69
CA PRO A 81 -0.68 18.29 19.01
C PRO A 81 -2.00 17.75 19.55
N PRO A 82 -2.93 17.32 18.68
CA PRO A 82 -4.31 17.00 19.05
C PRO A 82 -4.44 15.77 19.94
N ARG A 83 -3.40 14.94 20.02
CA ARG A 83 -3.37 13.75 20.88
C ARG A 83 -2.06 13.58 21.61
N LYS A 84 -2.12 12.91 22.76
CA LYS A 84 -0.95 12.46 23.53
C LYS A 84 -0.13 11.42 22.76
N ARG A 85 1.14 11.29 23.11
CA ARG A 85 2.01 10.22 22.60
C ARG A 85 1.59 8.90 23.23
N TRP A 86 1.71 7.79 22.49
CA TRP A 86 1.19 6.49 22.97
C TRP A 86 1.77 6.01 24.30
N TYR A 87 3.01 6.39 24.62
CA TYR A 87 3.64 6.02 25.88
C TYR A 87 3.18 6.87 27.09
N GLU A 88 2.48 7.99 26.85
CA GLU A 88 1.96 8.89 27.89
C GLU A 88 0.62 8.40 28.46
N TYR A 89 -0.07 7.48 27.77
CA TYR A 89 -1.28 6.87 28.30
C TYR A 89 -0.96 5.84 29.39
N PRO A 90 -1.75 5.77 30.48
CA PRO A 90 -1.59 4.76 31.51
C PRO A 90 -1.54 3.35 30.92
N LYS A 91 -0.63 2.50 31.43
CA LYS A 91 -0.42 1.13 30.93
C LYS A 91 -0.18 1.04 29.41
N ARG A 92 0.21 2.15 28.75
CA ARG A 92 0.37 2.29 27.29
C ARG A 92 -0.92 1.95 26.51
N ARG A 93 -2.08 2.19 27.13
CA ARG A 93 -3.40 1.90 26.56
C ARG A 93 -4.26 3.17 26.58
N PRO A 94 -4.50 3.80 25.42
CA PRO A 94 -5.49 4.87 25.37
C PRO A 94 -6.90 4.31 25.60
N PRO A 95 -7.86 5.16 26.04
CA PRO A 95 -9.28 4.81 26.02
C PRO A 95 -9.72 4.31 24.65
N HIS A 96 -10.75 3.47 24.61
CA HIS A 96 -11.21 2.84 23.36
C HIS A 96 -11.61 3.87 22.28
N ALA A 97 -12.33 4.93 22.66
CA ALA A 97 -12.73 6.00 21.73
C ALA A 97 -11.51 6.68 21.08
N ILE A 98 -10.47 6.99 21.86
CA ILE A 98 -9.21 7.55 21.35
C ILE A 98 -8.48 6.54 20.45
N ALA A 99 -8.49 5.26 20.81
CA ALA A 99 -7.87 4.24 19.98
C ALA A 99 -8.56 4.14 18.61
N LEU A 100 -9.90 4.24 18.56
CA LEU A 100 -10.68 4.23 17.33
C LEU A 100 -10.44 5.49 16.49
N GLU A 101 -10.51 6.67 17.11
CA GLU A 101 -10.30 7.96 16.45
C GLU A 101 -8.94 8.04 15.75
N TRP A 102 -7.91 7.49 16.37
CA TRP A 102 -6.53 7.49 15.87
C TRP A 102 -6.11 6.12 15.34
N SER A 103 -7.05 5.37 14.77
CA SER A 103 -6.77 4.15 14.02
C SER A 103 -6.84 4.41 12.52
N GLU A 104 -5.81 3.96 11.82
CA GLU A 104 -5.70 3.95 10.39
C GLU A 104 -6.34 2.67 9.82
N PRO A 105 -7.40 2.80 9.00
CA PRO A 105 -8.03 1.68 8.34
C PRO A 105 -7.22 1.25 7.11
N ILE A 106 -7.11 -0.05 6.90
CA ILE A 106 -6.38 -0.64 5.79
C ILE A 106 -7.29 -1.69 5.16
N LEU A 107 -7.61 -1.50 3.88
CA LEU A 107 -8.44 -2.41 3.11
C LEU A 107 -7.60 -3.57 2.60
N GLY A 108 -8.01 -4.79 2.91
CA GLY A 108 -7.62 -5.98 2.16
C GLY A 108 -8.71 -6.38 1.19
N VAL A 109 -8.31 -6.71 -0.03
CA VAL A 109 -9.20 -7.34 -1.01
C VAL A 109 -8.48 -8.56 -1.57
N VAL A 110 -9.11 -9.72 -1.48
CA VAL A 110 -8.51 -10.99 -1.93
C VAL A 110 -9.47 -11.74 -2.82
N ASP A 111 -9.00 -12.25 -3.95
CA ASP A 111 -9.76 -13.20 -4.76
C ASP A 111 -9.38 -14.66 -4.47
N ARG A 112 -10.20 -15.60 -4.91
CA ARG A 112 -9.95 -17.04 -4.72
C ARG A 112 -8.71 -17.57 -5.44
N THR A 113 -8.17 -16.84 -6.42
CA THR A 113 -6.93 -17.21 -7.10
C THR A 113 -5.69 -16.81 -6.30
N GLY A 114 -5.87 -16.05 -5.22
CA GLY A 114 -4.81 -15.56 -4.35
C GLY A 114 -4.35 -14.14 -4.70
N ARG A 115 -4.92 -13.49 -5.73
CA ARG A 115 -4.62 -12.09 -5.99
C ARG A 115 -5.08 -11.27 -4.80
N THR A 116 -4.21 -10.38 -4.37
CA THR A 116 -4.38 -9.63 -3.13
C THR A 116 -4.05 -8.16 -3.38
N THR A 117 -4.86 -7.29 -2.81
CA THR A 117 -4.54 -5.87 -2.64
C THR A 117 -4.60 -5.52 -1.17
N PHE A 118 -3.77 -4.56 -0.78
CA PHE A 118 -3.69 -4.10 0.61
C PHE A 118 -3.28 -2.63 0.60
N GLN A 119 -4.22 -1.76 0.96
CA GLN A 119 -4.08 -0.33 0.77
C GLN A 119 -4.64 0.46 1.96
N HIS A 120 -3.99 1.57 2.27
CA HIS A 120 -4.49 2.49 3.29
C HIS A 120 -5.81 3.11 2.78
N MET A 121 -6.80 3.18 3.66
CA MET A 121 -8.08 3.81 3.36
C MET A 121 -8.12 5.21 3.98
N ALA A 122 -8.42 6.21 3.16
CA ALA A 122 -8.66 7.56 3.65
C ALA A 122 -10.07 7.72 4.25
N ASP A 123 -11.06 7.02 3.68
CA ASP A 123 -12.46 7.07 4.09
C ASP A 123 -13.04 5.65 4.20
N THR A 124 -13.55 5.31 5.39
CA THR A 124 -14.20 4.02 5.67
C THR A 124 -15.63 3.94 5.19
N LEU A 125 -16.28 5.07 4.92
CA LEU A 125 -17.64 5.13 4.39
C LEU A 125 -17.68 4.91 2.88
N GLN A 126 -16.57 5.22 2.19
CA GLN A 126 -16.45 5.07 0.73
C GLN A 126 -15.20 4.23 0.35
N PRO A 127 -15.14 2.94 0.75
CA PRO A 127 -14.01 2.09 0.38
C PRO A 127 -13.88 1.95 -1.14
N THR A 128 -12.68 2.17 -1.65
CA THR A 128 -12.36 2.08 -3.08
C THR A 128 -12.18 0.62 -3.54
N ILE A 129 -13.21 -0.20 -3.38
CA ILE A 129 -13.22 -1.60 -3.86
C ILE A 129 -13.61 -1.71 -5.34
N VAL A 130 -14.38 -0.74 -5.85
CA VAL A 130 -14.96 -0.75 -7.20
C VAL A 130 -13.93 -1.00 -8.32
N PRO A 131 -12.81 -0.27 -8.41
CA PRO A 131 -11.86 -0.49 -9.52
C PRO A 131 -11.17 -1.87 -9.45
N GLN A 132 -11.28 -2.57 -8.32
CA GLN A 132 -10.57 -3.82 -8.06
C GLN A 132 -11.43 -5.06 -8.33
N VAL A 133 -12.73 -4.89 -8.57
CA VAL A 133 -13.71 -5.97 -8.70
C VAL A 133 -14.22 -5.98 -10.14
N ALA A 134 -14.05 -7.11 -10.84
CA ALA A 134 -14.63 -7.30 -12.17
C ALA A 134 -16.17 -7.28 -12.13
N PHE A 135 -16.80 -6.92 -13.25
CA PHE A 135 -18.26 -6.74 -13.31
C PHE A 135 -19.04 -8.04 -13.04
N ASP A 136 -18.50 -9.18 -13.46
CA ASP A 136 -19.06 -10.52 -13.31
C ASP A 136 -18.61 -11.23 -12.01
N ALA A 137 -17.86 -10.54 -11.15
CA ALA A 137 -17.41 -11.10 -9.89
C ALA A 137 -18.52 -11.10 -8.83
N MET A 138 -18.39 -12.00 -7.86
CA MET A 138 -19.21 -12.05 -6.66
C MET A 138 -18.39 -11.66 -5.43
N VAL A 139 -18.95 -10.81 -4.57
CA VAL A 139 -18.29 -10.32 -3.37
C VAL A 139 -18.84 -11.02 -2.11
N LEU A 140 -17.97 -11.44 -1.20
CA LEU A 140 -18.33 -11.95 0.12
C LEU A 140 -18.03 -10.90 1.18
N LEU A 141 -19.06 -10.48 1.92
CA LEU A 141 -18.98 -9.36 2.86
C LEU A 141 -19.08 -9.85 4.31
N ASN A 142 -18.42 -9.14 5.23
CA ASN A 142 -18.47 -9.39 6.68
C ASN A 142 -19.75 -8.86 7.36
N GLY A 143 -20.61 -8.15 6.63
CA GLY A 143 -21.84 -7.52 7.12
C GLY A 143 -21.71 -6.03 7.46
N ALA A 144 -20.60 -5.38 7.09
CA ALA A 144 -20.46 -3.94 7.23
C ALA A 144 -21.32 -3.20 6.16
N PRO A 145 -22.24 -2.30 6.57
CA PRO A 145 -23.25 -1.71 5.69
C PRO A 145 -22.71 -0.97 4.45
N GLN A 146 -21.53 -0.35 4.57
CA GLN A 146 -20.92 0.42 3.49
C GLN A 146 -20.60 -0.44 2.27
N TYR A 147 -20.13 -1.69 2.46
CA TYR A 147 -19.81 -2.55 1.33
C TYR A 147 -21.06 -3.09 0.64
N GLU A 148 -22.12 -3.36 1.41
CA GLU A 148 -23.42 -3.74 0.84
C GLU A 148 -24.01 -2.61 0.01
N ALA A 149 -23.95 -1.36 0.52
CA ALA A 149 -24.40 -0.19 -0.21
C ALA A 149 -23.64 -0.02 -1.53
N ILE A 150 -22.32 -0.18 -1.52
CA ILE A 150 -21.48 -0.09 -2.73
C ILE A 150 -21.80 -1.23 -3.72
N ALA A 151 -21.91 -2.47 -3.25
CA ALA A 151 -22.23 -3.61 -4.11
C ALA A 151 -23.61 -3.44 -4.76
N ARG A 152 -24.61 -2.98 -3.99
CA ARG A 152 -25.95 -2.68 -4.49
C ARG A 152 -25.96 -1.55 -5.52
N ALA A 153 -25.30 -0.43 -5.22
CA ALA A 153 -25.21 0.72 -6.12
C ALA A 153 -24.54 0.38 -7.45
N ARG A 154 -23.58 -0.55 -7.43
CA ARG A 154 -22.88 -1.02 -8.64
C ARG A 154 -23.61 -2.17 -9.37
N GLY A 155 -24.59 -2.82 -8.74
CA GLY A 155 -25.20 -4.04 -9.26
C GLY A 155 -24.28 -5.28 -9.21
N THR A 156 -23.27 -5.26 -8.32
CA THR A 156 -22.35 -6.39 -8.14
C THR A 156 -23.02 -7.48 -7.31
N SER A 157 -22.90 -8.74 -7.74
CA SER A 157 -23.39 -9.88 -6.97
C SER A 157 -22.68 -9.96 -5.62
N TYR A 158 -23.41 -10.14 -4.52
CA TYR A 158 -22.79 -10.26 -3.21
C TYR A 158 -23.53 -11.21 -2.28
N ASN A 159 -22.82 -11.75 -1.30
CA ASN A 159 -23.36 -12.50 -0.17
C ASN A 159 -22.74 -12.01 1.14
N VAL A 160 -23.52 -12.04 2.21
CA VAL A 160 -23.09 -11.54 3.53
C VAL A 160 -22.88 -12.71 4.48
N LEU A 161 -21.73 -12.75 5.14
CA LEU A 161 -21.40 -13.71 6.20
C LEU A 161 -21.37 -12.99 7.54
N VAL A 162 -22.51 -12.97 8.23
CA VAL A 162 -22.64 -12.34 9.54
C VAL A 162 -21.77 -13.06 10.57
N ALA A 163 -20.81 -12.35 11.16
CA ALA A 163 -19.81 -12.92 12.06
C ALA A 163 -19.09 -14.16 11.46
N GLY A 164 -18.85 -14.16 10.14
CA GLY A 164 -18.22 -15.25 9.42
C GLY A 164 -19.11 -16.49 9.23
N ARG A 165 -20.38 -16.45 9.61
CA ARG A 165 -21.30 -17.59 9.51
C ARG A 165 -22.06 -17.57 8.19
N ARG A 166 -22.15 -18.75 7.58
CA ARG A 166 -23.00 -19.03 6.41
C ARG A 166 -24.44 -19.26 6.83
N THR A 167 -25.39 -18.90 5.97
CA THR A 167 -26.75 -19.42 6.07
C THR A 167 -26.80 -20.87 5.58
N LYS A 168 -27.84 -21.64 5.96
CA LYS A 168 -27.99 -23.05 5.54
C LYS A 168 -28.01 -23.27 4.02
N ARG A 169 -28.40 -22.25 3.26
CA ARG A 169 -28.52 -22.29 1.79
C ARG A 169 -27.23 -21.91 1.06
N MET A 170 -26.23 -21.39 1.77
CA MET A 170 -24.98 -20.94 1.15
C MET A 170 -24.02 -22.11 0.91
N PRO A 171 -23.24 -22.07 -0.18
CA PRO A 171 -22.18 -23.05 -0.43
C PRO A 171 -21.19 -23.14 0.73
N LYS A 172 -20.72 -24.36 1.02
CA LYS A 172 -19.71 -24.58 2.07
C LYS A 172 -18.39 -23.87 1.77
N THR A 173 -18.10 -23.58 0.51
CA THR A 173 -16.89 -22.87 0.07
C THR A 173 -16.89 -21.38 0.44
N TYR A 174 -18.02 -20.82 0.90
CA TYR A 174 -18.08 -19.40 1.26
C TYR A 174 -17.52 -19.19 2.67
N HIS A 175 -16.47 -18.40 2.75
CA HIS A 175 -15.82 -17.96 3.98
C HIS A 175 -15.11 -16.63 3.74
N LEU A 176 -14.57 -16.02 4.80
CA LEU A 176 -13.75 -14.79 4.75
C LEU A 176 -12.29 -15.06 5.17
N ASN A 177 -11.88 -16.33 5.16
CA ASN A 177 -10.57 -16.74 5.67
C ASN A 177 -9.41 -16.19 4.83
N SER A 178 -9.61 -15.95 3.52
CA SER A 178 -8.54 -15.48 2.64
C SER A 178 -8.15 -14.05 3.02
N VAL A 179 -9.11 -13.13 3.12
CA VAL A 179 -8.85 -11.77 3.61
C VAL A 179 -8.46 -11.74 5.08
N SER A 180 -9.08 -12.58 5.93
CA SER A 180 -8.75 -12.66 7.35
C SER A 180 -7.30 -13.07 7.61
N SER A 181 -6.69 -13.84 6.70
CA SER A 181 -5.29 -14.24 6.79
C SER A 181 -4.30 -13.06 6.58
N LEU A 182 -4.73 -11.99 5.89
CA LEU A 182 -3.94 -10.76 5.74
C LEU A 182 -3.76 -10.02 7.06
N HIS A 183 -4.75 -10.10 7.94
CA HIS A 183 -4.77 -9.34 9.19
C HIS A 183 -3.59 -9.69 10.11
N PRO A 184 -3.32 -10.97 10.46
CA PRO A 184 -2.16 -11.33 11.26
C PRO A 184 -0.84 -11.09 10.53
N GLU A 185 -0.78 -11.28 9.20
CA GLU A 185 0.41 -10.99 8.41
C GLU A 185 0.81 -9.51 8.55
N TRP A 186 -0.14 -8.60 8.41
CA TRP A 186 0.10 -7.19 8.70
C TRP A 186 0.43 -6.98 10.19
N LYS A 187 -0.46 -7.44 11.07
CA LYS A 187 -0.46 -7.03 12.48
C LYS A 187 0.74 -7.54 13.26
N ARG A 188 1.12 -8.79 13.05
CA ARG A 188 2.16 -9.52 13.79
C ARG A 188 3.46 -9.56 12.98
N ASP A 189 3.39 -9.97 11.72
CA ASP A 189 4.59 -10.34 10.97
C ASP A 189 5.26 -9.09 10.39
N PHE A 190 4.54 -8.31 9.59
CA PHE A 190 5.08 -7.11 8.96
C PHE A 190 5.32 -5.99 9.98
N ARG A 191 4.28 -5.54 10.70
CA ARG A 191 4.45 -4.44 11.67
C ARG A 191 5.44 -4.78 12.79
N GLY A 192 5.52 -6.05 13.19
CA GLY A 192 6.51 -6.53 14.16
C GLY A 192 7.93 -6.35 13.66
N ARG A 193 8.23 -6.81 12.44
CA ARG A 193 9.56 -6.65 11.79
C ARG A 193 9.93 -5.17 11.60
N TRP A 194 8.98 -4.33 11.19
CA TRP A 194 9.24 -2.91 10.88
C TRP A 194 9.03 -1.95 12.08
N ARG A 195 8.72 -2.50 13.26
CA ARG A 195 8.49 -1.77 14.53
C ARG A 195 7.48 -0.62 14.38
N GLY A 196 6.34 -0.92 13.78
CA GLY A 196 5.28 0.05 13.52
C GLY A 196 5.65 1.03 12.39
N PRO A 197 5.14 0.83 11.16
CA PRO A 197 5.34 1.78 10.06
C PRO A 197 4.69 3.13 10.39
N ALA A 198 5.23 4.22 9.85
CA ALA A 198 4.65 5.55 10.02
C ALA A 198 3.35 5.68 9.20
N ALA A 199 2.29 6.25 9.79
CA ALA A 199 0.99 6.36 9.15
C ALA A 199 1.03 7.21 7.86
N LYS A 200 1.83 8.27 7.83
CA LYS A 200 2.02 9.09 6.61
C LYS A 200 2.58 8.35 5.38
N TYR A 201 3.10 7.14 5.56
CA TYR A 201 3.59 6.29 4.46
C TYR A 201 2.85 4.95 4.41
N LEU A 202 1.69 4.84 5.06
CA LEU A 202 1.02 3.56 5.30
C LEU A 202 0.71 2.83 4.00
N ASP A 203 0.20 3.54 3.00
CA ASP A 203 -0.10 2.96 1.69
C ASP A 203 1.13 2.33 1.03
N GLY A 204 2.27 3.04 1.03
CA GLY A 204 3.53 2.48 0.52
C GLY A 204 3.99 1.24 1.29
N TYR A 205 3.79 1.22 2.63
CA TYR A 205 4.11 0.06 3.45
C TYR A 205 3.19 -1.14 3.19
N THR A 206 1.89 -0.93 2.97
CA THR A 206 0.94 -2.02 2.69
C THR A 206 1.21 -2.64 1.33
N ARG A 207 1.51 -1.81 0.32
CA ARG A 207 1.98 -2.28 -1.01
C ARG A 207 3.29 -3.03 -0.91
N TRP A 208 4.24 -2.52 -0.13
CA TRP A 208 5.53 -3.18 0.10
C TRP A 208 5.39 -4.53 0.80
N MET A 209 4.44 -4.70 1.73
CA MET A 209 4.17 -5.99 2.36
C MET A 209 3.83 -7.06 1.32
N LEU A 210 2.94 -6.73 0.37
CA LEU A 210 2.53 -7.66 -0.67
C LEU A 210 3.63 -7.93 -1.69
N ALA A 211 4.30 -6.88 -2.17
CA ALA A 211 5.38 -7.01 -3.15
C ALA A 211 6.45 -8.00 -2.66
N ARG A 212 6.80 -7.96 -1.37
CA ARG A 212 7.77 -8.86 -0.73
C ARG A 212 7.37 -10.34 -0.66
N ARG A 213 6.13 -10.70 -1.02
CA ARG A 213 5.72 -12.11 -1.10
C ARG A 213 6.39 -12.80 -2.28
N ASP A 214 6.67 -12.05 -3.34
CA ASP A 214 7.46 -12.55 -4.45
C ASP A 214 8.92 -12.67 -3.99
N SER A 215 9.50 -13.85 -4.23
CA SER A 215 10.84 -14.22 -3.77
C SER A 215 11.96 -13.61 -4.62
N ASP A 216 11.63 -12.89 -5.70
CA ASP A 216 12.59 -12.18 -6.55
C ASP A 216 12.51 -10.65 -6.36
N PRO A 217 13.35 -10.09 -5.48
CA PRO A 217 13.48 -8.66 -5.28
C PRO A 217 13.80 -7.85 -6.54
N LEU A 218 14.51 -8.45 -7.51
CA LEU A 218 14.86 -7.81 -8.76
C LEU A 218 13.64 -7.76 -9.68
N ALA A 219 12.86 -8.84 -9.79
CA ALA A 219 11.60 -8.84 -10.53
C ALA A 219 10.61 -7.81 -9.97
N ILE A 220 10.54 -7.64 -8.65
CA ILE A 220 9.71 -6.60 -8.01
C ILE A 220 10.19 -5.21 -8.46
N LEU A 221 11.50 -4.94 -8.35
CA LEU A 221 12.06 -3.65 -8.75
C LEU A 221 11.88 -3.37 -10.25
N GLN A 222 12.11 -4.38 -11.10
CA GLN A 222 11.90 -4.29 -12.54
C GLN A 222 10.42 -4.04 -12.86
N SER A 223 9.50 -4.70 -12.15
CA SER A 223 8.06 -4.46 -12.31
C SER A 223 7.69 -3.03 -11.93
N ILE A 224 8.20 -2.52 -10.79
CA ILE A 224 8.00 -1.13 -10.37
C ILE A 224 8.54 -0.16 -11.42
N ILE A 225 9.76 -0.38 -11.92
CA ILE A 225 10.37 0.46 -12.97
C ILE A 225 9.58 0.38 -14.28
N ALA A 226 9.11 -0.80 -14.67
CA ALA A 226 8.30 -0.99 -15.87
C ALA A 226 6.95 -0.30 -15.76
N LEU A 227 6.32 -0.33 -14.59
CA LEU A 227 5.07 0.36 -14.27
C LEU A 227 5.25 1.88 -14.19
N ALA A 228 6.41 2.34 -13.72
CA ALA A 228 6.79 3.77 -13.66
C ALA A 228 7.19 4.37 -15.00
N LYS A 229 7.34 3.55 -16.06
CA LYS A 229 7.39 4.02 -17.44
C LYS A 229 5.96 4.09 -17.98
N PRO A 230 5.24 5.23 -17.89
CA PRO A 230 4.13 5.41 -18.79
C PRO A 230 4.72 5.33 -20.20
N THR A 231 4.05 4.58 -21.07
CA THR A 231 4.34 4.54 -22.50
C THR A 231 4.50 5.98 -23.00
N LEU A 232 5.75 6.44 -23.15
CA LEU A 232 6.10 7.52 -24.05
C LEU A 232 5.85 6.95 -25.44
N SER A 233 4.57 6.87 -25.83
CA SER A 233 4.17 6.86 -27.22
C SER A 233 4.46 8.26 -27.74
N ILE A 234 5.75 8.58 -27.87
CA ILE A 234 6.18 9.59 -28.83
C ILE A 234 5.83 8.96 -30.16
N ALA A 235 4.67 9.33 -30.70
CA ALA A 235 4.40 9.18 -32.11
C ALA A 235 5.50 9.99 -32.81
N LEU A 236 6.57 9.32 -33.22
CA LEU A 236 7.45 9.86 -34.25
C LEU A 236 6.59 9.88 -35.52
N PRO A 237 6.33 11.04 -36.14
CA PRO A 237 5.72 11.05 -37.46
C PRO A 237 6.74 10.42 -38.41
N PHE A 238 6.47 9.19 -38.81
CA PHE A 238 6.99 8.66 -40.06
C PHE A 238 6.17 9.32 -41.17
N GLU A 239 6.71 10.37 -41.77
CA GLU A 239 6.39 10.70 -43.15
C GLU A 239 7.67 10.64 -43.95
N ALA A 240 7.78 9.55 -44.72
CA ALA A 240 8.72 9.41 -45.79
C ALA A 240 8.37 10.43 -46.88
N ALA A 241 9.17 11.48 -47.00
CA ALA A 241 9.29 12.24 -48.24
C ALA A 241 10.63 11.86 -48.88
N ALA A 242 10.57 10.89 -49.78
CA ALA A 242 11.64 10.65 -50.73
C ALA A 242 11.81 11.89 -51.62
N SER A 243 13.02 12.43 -51.71
CA SER A 243 13.45 13.21 -52.86
C SER A 243 14.90 12.84 -53.20
N PRO A 244 15.20 12.47 -54.46
CA PRO A 244 16.52 12.00 -54.85
C PRO A 244 17.39 13.19 -55.27
N GLY A 245 18.62 13.25 -54.75
CA GLY A 245 19.64 14.08 -55.36
C GLY A 245 20.59 14.74 -54.37
N SER A 246 21.68 14.06 -54.06
CA SER A 246 23.03 14.60 -54.30
C SER A 246 24.07 13.59 -53.80
N ALA A 247 24.97 13.27 -54.73
CA ALA A 247 26.12 12.42 -54.51
C ALA A 247 27.09 13.04 -53.51
N GLY A 248 27.75 12.17 -52.74
CA GLY A 248 29.15 12.38 -52.39
C GLY A 248 29.51 12.31 -50.91
N ILE A 249 30.50 11.44 -50.64
CA ILE A 249 31.71 11.73 -49.85
C ILE A 249 31.73 11.19 -48.39
N LEU A 250 32.61 10.16 -48.23
CA LEU A 250 33.38 9.68 -47.05
C LEU A 250 32.62 8.79 -46.04
N GLN A 251 32.81 7.46 -46.00
CA GLN A 251 33.99 6.65 -45.60
C GLN A 251 34.68 7.07 -44.30
N ASN A 252 34.96 6.05 -43.46
CA ASN A 252 35.82 5.99 -42.25
C ASN A 252 35.14 6.32 -40.90
N ILE A 253 35.29 5.57 -39.80
CA ILE A 253 36.24 4.51 -39.38
C ILE A 253 35.62 3.69 -38.23
N VAL A 254 35.92 2.39 -38.21
CA VAL A 254 35.81 1.48 -37.06
C VAL A 254 37.07 1.62 -36.21
N SER A 255 36.94 1.91 -34.91
CA SER A 255 37.77 1.42 -33.79
C SER A 255 37.06 1.70 -32.47
#